data_AF-A0ABD5N5G8-F1
#
_entry.id   AF-A0ABD5N5G8-F1
#
_cell.length_a   1.000
_cell.length_b   1.000
_cell.length_c   1.000
_cell.angle_alpha   90.00
_cell.angle_beta   90.00
_cell.angle_gamma   90.00
#
_symmetry.space_group_name_H-M   'P 1'
#
loop_
_entity.id
_entity.type
_entity.pdbx_description
1 polymer ?
#
loop_
_entity_poly.entity_id
_entity_poly.type
_entity_poly.pdbx_seq_one_letter_code
_entity_poly.pdbx_strand_id
1 'polypeptide(L)'
;MEKKKKIKKPHGVARLIPGKCIACGARCQTDCPKDAIEMNDKGEPIIIVENCIGCRKCLKVCPADALEMYYTPEELKILAEISAQAEAAAAPEVEEVSAEKAAVLARIKEYKGVWVFVEQAEGKPAGVSWELLSVGADLAKIRGVELCTVVIGDKMEALCQESFAYGAAKVYLIDDPVFHYYRTEPYYKAICYLIEKYKPEIVLVGATGLGRDLAGAIATQLKTGLTADCTGLAIDDRGFLLQTRPAFGGNIMATILTECNRPQMATVRPHVMPMPEKDSSRNGKIVRESIPVKEEDFVVKVLEIIEGGKQGVDVAAADVIVSGGRGMCAPENFHILQELADELGGVVGCSRAAVEAGWMPVEHQVGQTGKTVRPKIYIACGISGAIQHLVGMQTSDVIIAINTDRHAPIFEVATYGIVGDLFKIVPAITNRIRELQAKKSRLVHSAGVLTPEWE
;
A
#
# COMPACT_ATOMS: atom_id res chain seq x y z
N MET A 1 -9.03 -48.49 30.71
CA MET A 1 -9.48 -47.33 29.91
C MET A 1 -10.99 -47.43 29.75
N GLU A 2 -11.75 -46.94 30.73
CA GLU A 2 -13.20 -46.84 30.62
C GLU A 2 -13.57 -45.70 29.66
N LYS A 3 -14.30 -46.02 28.60
CA LYS A 3 -14.84 -45.03 27.66
C LYS A 3 -15.83 -44.14 28.42
N LYS A 4 -15.43 -42.90 28.75
CA LYS A 4 -16.35 -41.85 29.25
C LYS A 4 -17.54 -41.76 28.29
N LYS A 5 -18.74 -42.14 28.77
CA LYS A 5 -20.00 -41.96 28.04
C LYS A 5 -20.17 -40.46 27.77
N LYS A 6 -20.21 -40.06 26.49
CA LYS A 6 -20.52 -38.68 26.10
C LYS A 6 -21.91 -38.33 26.66
N ILE A 7 -21.95 -37.34 27.55
CA ILE A 7 -23.19 -36.80 28.13
C ILE A 7 -23.98 -36.15 26.99
N LYS A 8 -25.20 -36.65 26.73
CA LYS A 8 -26.08 -36.08 25.69
C LYS A 8 -26.69 -34.78 26.24
N LYS A 9 -26.58 -33.70 25.48
CA LYS A 9 -27.14 -32.39 25.85
C LYS A 9 -28.68 -32.49 25.87
N PRO A 10 -29.35 -32.11 26.97
CA PRO A 10 -30.80 -32.15 27.02
C PRO A 10 -31.41 -31.08 26.11
N HIS A 11 -32.47 -31.45 25.39
CA HIS A 11 -33.07 -30.60 24.36
C HIS A 11 -34.14 -29.65 24.92
N GLY A 12 -34.65 -29.91 26.13
CA GLY A 12 -35.71 -29.13 26.79
C GLY A 12 -37.07 -29.30 26.12
N VAL A 13 -38.13 -28.96 26.83
CA VAL A 13 -39.51 -29.07 26.34
C VAL A 13 -40.14 -27.68 26.30
N ALA A 14 -40.91 -27.39 25.24
CA ALA A 14 -41.62 -26.11 25.16
C ALA A 14 -42.77 -26.06 26.18
N ARG A 15 -42.98 -24.91 26.83
CA ARG A 15 -44.07 -24.64 27.77
C ARG A 15 -44.75 -23.32 27.41
N LEU A 16 -46.06 -23.25 27.57
CA LEU A 16 -46.82 -22.00 27.42
C LEU A 16 -46.71 -21.15 28.69
N ILE A 17 -46.42 -19.86 28.50
CA ILE A 17 -46.47 -18.85 29.57
C ILE A 17 -47.95 -18.45 29.76
N PRO A 18 -48.53 -18.65 30.96
CA PRO A 18 -49.94 -18.34 31.21
C PRO A 18 -50.26 -16.86 30.90
N GLY A 19 -51.33 -16.61 30.15
CA GLY A 19 -51.85 -15.27 29.88
C GLY A 19 -51.13 -14.46 28.78
N LYS A 20 -50.07 -14.99 28.15
CA LYS A 20 -49.38 -14.34 27.03
C LYS A 20 -49.85 -14.78 25.65
N CYS A 21 -50.64 -15.85 25.56
CA CYS A 21 -51.12 -16.33 24.27
C CYS A 21 -52.21 -15.41 23.72
N ILE A 22 -52.01 -14.91 22.50
CA ILE A 22 -52.98 -14.04 21.79
C ILE A 22 -53.90 -14.82 20.83
N ALA A 23 -53.93 -16.16 20.91
CA ALA A 23 -54.74 -17.04 20.05
C ALA A 23 -54.64 -16.71 18.53
N CYS A 24 -53.42 -16.51 18.03
CA CYS A 24 -53.14 -16.04 16.66
C CYS A 24 -53.46 -17.01 15.50
N GLY A 25 -54.26 -18.05 15.75
CA GLY A 25 -54.72 -19.00 14.73
C GLY A 25 -53.73 -20.12 14.40
N ALA A 26 -53.35 -20.95 15.38
CA ALA A 26 -52.68 -22.24 15.16
C ALA A 26 -51.30 -22.27 14.50
N ARG A 27 -50.62 -21.15 14.28
CA ARG A 27 -49.29 -21.12 13.63
C ARG A 27 -48.24 -22.01 14.33
N CYS A 28 -48.27 -22.07 15.66
CA CYS A 28 -47.37 -22.92 16.43
C CYS A 28 -47.66 -24.44 16.25
N GLN A 29 -48.90 -24.82 15.95
CA GLN A 29 -49.28 -26.20 15.65
C GLN A 29 -48.81 -26.61 14.26
N THR A 30 -49.07 -25.78 13.24
CA THR A 30 -48.70 -26.09 11.84
C THR A 30 -47.19 -26.25 11.64
N ASP A 31 -46.38 -25.46 12.35
CA ASP A 31 -44.92 -25.51 12.23
C ASP A 31 -44.25 -26.58 13.12
N CYS A 32 -45.02 -27.34 13.89
CA CYS A 32 -44.48 -28.40 14.74
C CYS A 32 -44.19 -29.66 13.92
N PRO A 33 -42.93 -30.07 13.73
CA PRO A 33 -42.57 -31.21 12.88
C PRO A 33 -42.95 -32.58 13.48
N LYS A 34 -43.49 -32.61 14.69
CA LYS A 34 -43.85 -33.81 15.45
C LYS A 34 -45.25 -33.70 16.07
N ASP A 35 -46.05 -32.74 15.63
CA ASP A 35 -47.43 -32.51 16.09
C ASP A 35 -47.56 -32.49 17.62
N ALA A 36 -46.55 -31.96 18.31
CA ALA A 36 -46.49 -31.94 19.76
C ALA A 36 -47.31 -30.79 20.39
N ILE A 37 -48.11 -30.08 19.60
CA ILE A 37 -48.88 -28.91 20.02
C ILE A 37 -50.32 -29.08 19.52
N GLU A 38 -51.26 -29.20 20.44
CA GLU A 38 -52.70 -29.22 20.17
C GLU A 38 -53.34 -27.96 20.72
N MET A 39 -54.43 -27.47 20.12
CA MET A 39 -55.12 -26.26 20.61
C MET A 39 -56.32 -26.63 21.48
N ASN A 40 -56.50 -25.90 22.58
CA ASN A 40 -57.72 -25.98 23.37
C ASN A 40 -58.86 -25.14 22.74
N ASP A 41 -60.09 -25.29 23.25
CA ASP A 41 -61.27 -24.55 22.77
C ASP A 41 -61.16 -23.02 22.91
N LYS A 42 -60.17 -22.53 23.68
CA LYS A 42 -59.86 -21.10 23.86
C LYS A 42 -58.74 -20.60 22.93
N GLY A 43 -58.22 -21.45 22.04
CA GLY A 43 -57.17 -21.09 21.09
C GLY A 43 -55.75 -21.02 21.67
N GLU A 44 -55.55 -21.58 22.88
CA GLU A 44 -54.24 -21.68 23.53
C GLU A 44 -53.57 -23.04 23.21
N PRO A 45 -52.25 -23.07 22.98
CA PRO A 45 -51.53 -24.29 22.69
C PRO A 45 -51.28 -25.13 23.96
N ILE A 46 -51.79 -26.37 23.96
CA ILE A 46 -51.44 -27.47 24.86
C ILE A 46 -50.25 -28.20 24.25
N ILE A 47 -49.17 -28.35 25.01
CA ILE A 47 -47.94 -28.99 24.53
C ILE A 47 -47.86 -30.40 25.11
N ILE A 48 -47.80 -31.39 24.23
CA ILE A 48 -47.63 -32.80 24.59
C ILE A 48 -46.14 -33.04 24.81
N VAL A 49 -45.77 -33.18 26.09
CA VAL A 49 -44.37 -33.30 26.55
C VAL A 49 -43.64 -34.47 25.88
N GLU A 50 -44.34 -35.58 25.65
CA GLU A 50 -43.76 -36.83 25.10
C GLU A 50 -43.33 -36.70 23.63
N ASN A 51 -44.02 -35.85 22.86
CA ASN A 51 -43.75 -35.67 21.42
C ASN A 51 -42.82 -34.48 21.14
N CYS A 52 -42.48 -33.68 22.17
CA CYS A 52 -41.69 -32.48 22.01
C CYS A 52 -40.19 -32.78 21.92
N ILE A 53 -39.60 -32.53 20.74
CA ILE A 53 -38.17 -32.76 20.47
C ILE A 53 -37.26 -31.54 20.76
N GLY A 54 -37.80 -30.47 21.36
CA GLY A 54 -37.01 -29.27 21.71
C GLY A 54 -36.41 -28.51 20.52
N CYS A 55 -37.05 -28.55 19.35
CA CYS A 55 -36.53 -27.97 18.10
C CYS A 55 -36.58 -26.44 18.01
N ARG A 56 -37.20 -25.75 18.98
CA ARG A 56 -37.33 -24.29 19.09
C ARG A 56 -38.02 -23.57 17.90
N LYS A 57 -38.65 -24.31 16.98
CA LYS A 57 -39.40 -23.71 15.86
C LYS A 57 -40.64 -22.94 16.33
N CYS A 58 -41.35 -23.49 17.31
CA CYS A 58 -42.55 -22.89 17.91
C CYS A 58 -42.28 -21.51 18.55
N LEU A 59 -41.07 -21.27 19.07
CA LEU A 59 -40.64 -19.95 19.57
C LEU A 59 -40.54 -18.92 18.45
N LYS A 60 -39.87 -19.27 17.35
CA LYS A 60 -39.62 -18.34 16.24
C LYS A 60 -40.90 -17.89 15.53
N VAL A 61 -41.93 -18.73 15.54
CA VAL A 61 -43.19 -18.51 14.83
C VAL A 61 -44.21 -17.77 15.71
N CYS A 62 -44.00 -17.73 17.04
CA CYS A 62 -44.93 -17.09 17.96
C CYS A 62 -44.75 -15.56 17.91
N PRO A 63 -45.74 -14.78 17.45
CA PRO A 63 -45.63 -13.31 17.40
C PRO A 63 -45.71 -12.64 18.78
N ALA A 64 -46.12 -13.38 19.82
CA ALA A 64 -46.29 -12.87 21.17
C ALA A 64 -45.28 -13.44 22.19
N ASP A 65 -44.27 -14.18 21.73
CA ASP A 65 -43.28 -14.87 22.57
C ASP A 65 -43.93 -15.63 23.75
N ALA A 66 -45.09 -16.24 23.50
CA ALA A 66 -45.90 -16.88 24.53
C ALA A 66 -45.39 -18.26 24.95
N LEU A 67 -44.38 -18.80 24.26
CA LEU A 67 -43.79 -20.10 24.51
C LEU A 67 -42.37 -19.93 25.06
N GLU A 68 -41.98 -20.71 26.05
CA GLU A 68 -40.62 -20.76 26.60
C GLU A 68 -40.08 -22.19 26.62
N MET A 69 -38.76 -22.36 26.63
CA MET A 69 -38.16 -23.69 26.85
C MET A 69 -38.04 -23.95 28.34
N TYR A 70 -38.77 -24.93 28.83
CA TYR A 70 -38.61 -25.43 30.19
C TYR A 70 -37.64 -26.61 30.19
N TYR A 71 -36.68 -26.56 31.09
CA TYR A 71 -35.74 -27.65 31.38
C TYR A 71 -36.09 -28.22 32.74
N THR A 72 -36.11 -29.54 32.87
CA THR A 72 -36.33 -30.18 34.17
C THR A 72 -35.15 -29.89 35.13
N PRO A 73 -35.35 -29.96 36.46
CA PRO A 73 -34.28 -29.71 37.43
C PRO A 73 -33.04 -30.59 37.27
N GLU A 74 -33.21 -31.80 36.72
CA GLU A 74 -32.13 -32.73 36.42
C GLU A 74 -31.35 -32.32 35.15
N GLU A 75 -32.05 -31.84 34.12
CA GLU A 75 -31.45 -31.31 32.90
C GLU A 75 -30.72 -29.98 33.12
N LEU A 76 -31.22 -29.15 34.04
CA LEU A 76 -30.56 -27.93 34.49
C LEU A 76 -29.23 -28.23 35.20
N LYS A 77 -29.15 -29.30 36.01
CA LYS A 77 -27.90 -29.75 36.62
C LYS A 77 -26.90 -30.24 35.56
N ILE A 78 -27.36 -30.98 34.56
CA ILE A 78 -26.50 -31.43 33.44
C ILE A 78 -26.03 -30.23 32.60
N LEU A 79 -26.90 -29.24 32.35
CA LEU A 79 -26.52 -28.00 31.68
C LEU A 79 -25.53 -27.17 32.50
N ALA A 80 -25.69 -27.13 33.83
CA ALA A 80 -24.77 -26.46 34.74
C ALA A 80 -23.41 -27.17 34.82
N GLU A 81 -23.37 -28.50 34.76
CA GLU A 81 -22.12 -29.26 34.67
C GLU A 81 -21.42 -29.05 33.32
N ILE A 82 -22.18 -28.97 32.23
CA ILE A 82 -21.65 -28.65 30.88
C ILE A 82 -21.19 -27.18 30.83
N SER A 83 -21.91 -26.24 31.43
CA SER A 83 -21.50 -24.84 31.48
C SER A 83 -20.32 -24.64 32.39
N ALA A 84 -20.20 -25.35 33.51
CA ALA A 84 -19.01 -25.33 34.36
C ALA A 84 -17.78 -25.95 33.65
N GLN A 85 -17.97 -26.99 32.83
CA GLN A 85 -16.91 -27.50 31.96
C GLN A 85 -16.57 -26.54 30.82
N ALA A 86 -17.56 -25.81 30.30
CA ALA A 86 -17.36 -24.79 29.28
C ALA A 86 -16.71 -23.51 29.86
N GLU A 87 -17.02 -23.13 31.09
CA GLU A 87 -16.41 -22.00 31.81
C GLU A 87 -15.01 -22.36 32.30
N ALA A 88 -14.74 -23.62 32.65
CA ALA A 88 -13.37 -24.11 32.83
C ALA A 88 -12.57 -24.12 31.51
N ALA A 89 -13.26 -24.20 30.36
CA ALA A 89 -12.67 -24.03 29.02
C ALA A 89 -12.77 -22.59 28.47
N ALA A 90 -13.44 -21.67 29.18
CA ALA A 90 -13.71 -20.29 28.80
C ALA A 90 -13.36 -19.28 29.91
N ALA A 91 -12.48 -19.67 30.84
CA ALA A 91 -11.50 -18.74 31.38
C ALA A 91 -10.76 -18.13 30.18
N PRO A 92 -10.32 -16.86 30.22
CA PRO A 92 -9.73 -16.23 29.05
C PRO A 92 -8.66 -17.17 28.53
N GLU A 93 -8.75 -17.54 27.26
CA GLU A 93 -7.57 -17.83 26.49
C GLU A 93 -6.73 -16.54 26.56
N VAL A 94 -6.01 -16.36 27.68
CA VAL A 94 -4.62 -15.98 27.59
C VAL A 94 -4.12 -16.99 26.59
N GLU A 95 -4.00 -16.58 25.32
CA GLU A 95 -3.29 -17.37 24.33
C GLU A 95 -2.08 -17.87 25.10
N GLU A 96 -2.00 -19.18 25.37
CA GLU A 96 -0.74 -19.79 25.67
C GLU A 96 0.07 -19.43 24.44
N VAL A 97 0.81 -18.33 24.56
CA VAL A 97 1.75 -17.89 23.56
C VAL A 97 2.62 -19.11 23.45
N SER A 98 2.38 -19.90 22.40
CA SER A 98 3.05 -21.19 22.23
C SER A 98 4.53 -20.92 22.48
N ALA A 99 5.24 -21.84 23.14
CA ALA A 99 6.66 -21.60 23.44
C ALA A 99 7.44 -21.07 22.21
N GLU A 100 6.96 -21.42 21.01
CA GLU A 100 7.32 -20.84 19.71
C GLU A 100 6.98 -19.35 19.54
N LYS A 101 5.72 -18.89 19.70
CA LYS A 101 5.36 -17.46 19.65
C LYS A 101 6.14 -16.64 20.71
N ALA A 102 6.42 -17.19 21.89
CA ALA A 102 7.15 -16.51 22.95
C ALA A 102 8.65 -16.40 22.62
N ALA A 103 9.23 -17.45 22.05
CA ALA A 103 10.59 -17.43 21.51
C ALA A 103 10.72 -16.47 20.30
N VAL A 104 9.68 -16.39 19.46
CA VAL A 104 9.60 -15.43 18.35
C VAL A 104 9.54 -13.99 18.88
N LEU A 105 8.70 -13.71 19.87
CA LEU A 105 8.62 -12.39 20.53
C LEU A 105 9.94 -12.01 21.22
N ALA A 106 10.63 -12.96 21.84
CA ALA A 106 11.95 -12.73 22.45
C ALA A 106 13.00 -12.40 21.39
N ARG A 107 13.01 -13.12 20.26
CA ARG A 107 13.88 -12.81 19.11
C ARG A 107 13.56 -11.45 18.51
N ILE A 108 12.29 -11.08 18.38
CA ILE A 108 11.85 -9.79 17.82
C ILE A 108 12.35 -8.61 18.67
N LYS A 109 12.39 -8.73 20.00
CA LYS A 109 12.87 -7.66 20.90
C LYS A 109 14.35 -7.29 20.70
N GLU A 110 15.15 -8.18 20.12
CA GLU A 110 16.56 -7.88 19.80
C GLU A 110 16.68 -6.95 18.59
N TYR A 111 15.68 -6.88 17.72
CA TYR A 111 15.73 -6.09 16.50
C TYR A 111 15.31 -4.65 16.78
N LYS A 112 16.18 -3.69 16.43
CA LYS A 112 15.92 -2.26 16.64
C LYS A 112 16.42 -1.45 15.45
N GLY A 113 15.64 -0.43 15.10
CA GLY A 113 16.00 0.54 14.06
C GLY A 113 15.22 0.37 12.78
N VAL A 114 15.03 1.50 12.10
CA VAL A 114 14.41 1.59 10.78
C VAL A 114 15.52 1.84 9.76
N TRP A 115 15.65 0.96 8.79
CA TRP A 115 16.67 1.04 7.74
C TRP A 115 16.06 1.44 6.42
N VAL A 116 16.69 2.40 5.74
CA VAL A 116 16.36 2.78 4.37
C VAL A 116 17.55 2.49 3.48
N PHE A 117 17.32 1.72 2.41
CA PHE A 117 18.33 1.50 1.38
C PHE A 117 18.39 2.70 0.43
N VAL A 118 19.57 3.29 0.30
CA VAL A 118 19.81 4.37 -0.65
C VAL A 118 20.25 3.75 -1.96
N GLU A 119 19.37 3.80 -2.94
CA GLU A 119 19.63 3.35 -4.29
C GLU A 119 20.51 4.38 -4.99
N GLN A 120 21.59 3.91 -5.60
CA GLN A 120 22.52 4.75 -6.36
C GLN A 120 22.77 4.14 -7.73
N ALA A 121 22.87 5.01 -8.74
CA ALA A 121 23.36 4.67 -10.07
C ALA A 121 24.47 5.67 -10.43
N GLU A 122 25.68 5.17 -10.66
CA GLU A 122 26.86 5.99 -10.99
C GLU A 122 27.14 7.13 -9.99
N GLY A 123 26.91 6.88 -8.70
CA GLY A 123 27.09 7.88 -7.64
C GLY A 123 25.97 8.92 -7.54
N LYS A 124 24.89 8.80 -8.33
CA LYS A 124 23.69 9.61 -8.20
C LYS A 124 22.60 8.84 -7.44
N PRO A 125 22.00 9.42 -6.39
CA PRO A 125 20.93 8.78 -5.64
C PRO A 125 19.62 8.80 -6.43
N ALA A 126 18.83 7.75 -6.32
CA ALA A 126 17.45 7.77 -6.80
C ALA A 126 16.57 8.63 -5.86
N GLY A 127 15.70 9.47 -6.42
CA GLY A 127 14.84 10.36 -5.64
C GLY A 127 13.94 9.63 -4.62
N VAL A 128 13.54 8.39 -4.94
CA VAL A 128 12.77 7.52 -4.04
C VAL A 128 13.47 7.26 -2.70
N SER A 129 14.81 7.25 -2.68
CA SER A 129 15.55 7.04 -1.44
C SER A 129 15.35 8.18 -0.46
N TRP A 130 15.20 9.42 -0.95
CA TRP A 130 14.93 10.60 -0.11
C TRP A 130 13.48 10.63 0.39
N GLU A 131 12.53 10.26 -0.48
CA GLU A 131 11.13 10.09 -0.10
C GLU A 131 10.96 9.03 1.01
N LEU A 132 11.72 7.94 0.93
CA LEU A 132 11.75 6.89 1.95
C LEU A 132 12.31 7.36 3.30
N LEU A 133 13.26 8.30 3.31
CA LEU A 133 13.77 8.85 4.57
C LEU A 133 12.72 9.66 5.32
N SER A 134 11.84 10.36 4.60
CA SER A 134 10.72 11.10 5.19
C SER A 134 9.82 10.17 5.99
N VAL A 135 9.33 9.09 5.35
CA VAL A 135 8.47 8.10 6.00
C VAL A 135 9.24 7.30 7.05
N GLY A 136 10.49 6.95 6.76
CA GLY A 136 11.37 6.28 7.71
C GLY A 136 11.54 7.08 8.99
N ALA A 137 11.65 8.41 8.91
CA ALA A 137 11.74 9.30 10.07
C ALA A 137 10.44 9.31 10.88
N ASP A 138 9.28 9.33 10.24
CA ASP A 138 8.00 9.28 10.93
C ASP A 138 7.76 7.93 11.61
N LEU A 139 8.10 6.83 10.94
CA LEU A 139 8.07 5.49 11.53
C LEU A 139 9.04 5.37 12.71
N ALA A 140 10.25 5.93 12.57
CA ALA A 140 11.27 5.93 13.61
C ALA A 140 10.83 6.73 14.85
N LYS A 141 10.19 7.89 14.67
CA LYS A 141 9.60 8.69 15.76
C LYS A 141 8.51 7.92 16.51
N ILE A 142 7.60 7.28 15.79
CA ILE A 142 6.50 6.50 16.40
C ILE A 142 7.06 5.34 17.22
N ARG A 143 8.11 4.67 16.75
CA ARG A 143 8.77 3.56 17.46
C ARG A 143 9.77 4.01 18.54
N GLY A 144 10.19 5.28 18.54
CA GLY A 144 11.26 5.77 19.39
C GLY A 144 12.62 5.14 19.08
N VAL A 145 12.90 4.82 17.82
CA VAL A 145 14.17 4.22 17.37
C VAL A 145 14.92 5.16 16.43
N GLU A 146 16.19 4.86 16.17
CA GLU A 146 17.00 5.64 15.23
C GLU A 146 16.68 5.25 13.77
N LEU A 147 16.68 6.27 12.89
CA LEU A 147 16.66 6.07 11.44
C LEU A 147 18.09 5.85 10.94
N CYS A 148 18.32 4.69 10.34
CA CYS A 148 19.57 4.35 9.71
C CYS A 148 19.40 4.25 8.19
N THR A 149 20.47 4.54 7.45
CA THR A 149 20.54 4.32 6.02
C THR A 149 21.63 3.34 5.68
N VAL A 150 21.45 2.61 4.58
CA VAL A 150 22.46 1.70 4.02
C VAL A 150 22.83 2.22 2.65
N VAL A 151 24.11 2.51 2.47
CA VAL A 151 24.71 3.00 1.23
C VAL A 151 25.79 2.01 0.81
N ILE A 152 25.70 1.52 -0.42
CA ILE A 152 26.63 0.55 -1.00
C ILE A 152 27.10 1.09 -2.35
N GLY A 153 28.41 1.12 -2.58
CA GLY A 153 28.97 1.57 -3.86
C GLY A 153 30.49 1.75 -3.80
N ASP A 154 31.00 2.59 -4.69
CA ASP A 154 32.41 2.97 -4.82
C ASP A 154 32.54 4.50 -4.63
N LYS A 155 33.27 4.94 -3.59
CA LYS A 155 33.49 6.35 -3.20
C LYS A 155 32.20 7.12 -2.89
N MET A 156 31.36 6.55 -2.02
CA MET A 156 30.02 7.09 -1.73
C MET A 156 29.96 8.02 -0.50
N GLU A 157 31.09 8.57 -0.04
CA GLU A 157 31.13 9.45 1.15
C GLU A 157 30.25 10.71 1.00
N ALA A 158 30.14 11.27 -0.21
CA ALA A 158 29.29 12.43 -0.48
C ALA A 158 27.80 12.12 -0.28
N LEU A 159 27.36 10.94 -0.72
CA LEU A 159 25.99 10.45 -0.54
C LEU A 159 25.62 10.20 0.92
N CYS A 160 26.59 9.81 1.75
CA CYS A 160 26.38 9.72 3.19
C CYS A 160 26.02 11.08 3.81
N GLN A 161 26.71 12.14 3.38
CA GLN A 161 26.43 13.50 3.85
C GLN A 161 25.05 13.99 3.39
N GLU A 162 24.67 13.70 2.14
CA GLU A 162 23.33 14.02 1.65
C GLU A 162 22.25 13.28 2.43
N SER A 163 22.49 12.01 2.79
CA SER A 163 21.55 11.22 3.60
C SER A 163 21.31 11.83 4.98
N PHE A 164 22.33 12.43 5.60
CA PHE A 164 22.17 13.16 6.87
C PHE A 164 21.32 14.42 6.71
N ALA A 165 21.48 15.14 5.60
CA ALA A 165 20.70 16.33 5.32
C ALA A 165 19.19 16.04 5.18
N TYR A 166 18.84 14.83 4.76
CA TYR A 166 17.46 14.35 4.69
C TYR A 166 16.96 13.63 5.96
N GLY A 167 17.76 13.62 7.03
CA GLY A 167 17.32 13.21 8.37
C GLY A 167 17.76 11.84 8.85
N ALA A 168 18.70 11.17 8.17
CA ALA A 168 19.32 9.95 8.70
C ALA A 168 20.14 10.26 9.97
N ALA A 169 20.07 9.39 10.99
CA ALA A 169 20.90 9.51 12.19
C ALA A 169 22.22 8.73 12.05
N LYS A 170 22.16 7.56 11.38
CA LYS A 170 23.32 6.70 11.13
C LYS A 170 23.33 6.26 9.67
N VAL A 171 24.51 6.21 9.05
CA VAL A 171 24.70 5.67 7.71
C VAL A 171 25.66 4.50 7.81
N TYR A 172 25.23 3.32 7.35
CA TYR A 172 26.08 2.16 7.11
C TYR A 172 26.63 2.27 5.69
N LEU A 173 27.94 2.41 5.58
CA LEU A 173 28.64 2.54 4.31
C LEU A 173 29.45 1.28 4.05
N ILE A 174 29.20 0.65 2.91
CA ILE A 174 30.10 -0.35 2.32
C ILE A 174 30.67 0.27 1.05
N ASP A 175 31.98 0.53 1.09
CA ASP A 175 32.72 1.16 0.00
C ASP A 175 33.72 0.14 -0.56
N ASP A 176 33.45 -0.38 -1.75
CA ASP A 176 34.34 -1.29 -2.46
C ASP A 176 34.13 -1.17 -3.98
N PRO A 177 35.21 -1.15 -4.80
CA PRO A 177 35.12 -1.12 -6.26
C PRO A 177 34.23 -2.21 -6.87
N VAL A 178 34.09 -3.36 -6.20
CA VAL A 178 33.20 -4.45 -6.63
C VAL A 178 31.73 -4.00 -6.72
N PHE A 179 31.32 -2.98 -5.96
CA PHE A 179 29.95 -2.46 -5.96
C PHE A 179 29.73 -1.29 -6.94
N HIS A 180 30.72 -0.93 -7.76
CA HIS A 180 30.62 0.17 -8.72
C HIS A 180 29.39 0.03 -9.63
N TYR A 181 29.18 -1.16 -10.20
CA TYR A 181 27.97 -1.50 -10.94
C TYR A 181 27.02 -2.35 -10.11
N TYR A 182 25.72 -2.06 -10.24
CA TYR A 182 24.69 -2.87 -9.60
C TYR A 182 24.73 -4.30 -10.15
N ARG A 183 24.82 -5.25 -9.22
CA ARG A 183 24.67 -6.68 -9.46
C ARG A 183 23.92 -7.26 -8.26
N THR A 184 22.91 -8.09 -8.53
CA THR A 184 22.03 -8.63 -7.49
C THR A 184 22.82 -9.34 -6.40
N GLU A 185 23.76 -10.21 -6.79
CA GLU A 185 24.51 -11.07 -5.87
C GLU A 185 25.39 -10.35 -4.84
N PRO A 186 26.32 -9.46 -5.25
CA PRO A 186 27.11 -8.70 -4.28
C PRO A 186 26.23 -7.84 -3.38
N TYR A 187 25.22 -7.16 -3.94
CA TYR A 187 24.38 -6.24 -3.17
C TYR A 187 23.54 -6.96 -2.11
N TYR A 188 22.86 -8.08 -2.46
CA TYR A 188 22.08 -8.79 -1.45
C TYR A 188 22.97 -9.42 -0.38
N LYS A 189 24.14 -9.98 -0.74
CA LYS A 189 25.08 -10.54 0.24
C LYS A 189 25.56 -9.48 1.23
N ALA A 190 25.86 -8.28 0.73
CA ALA A 190 26.29 -7.16 1.54
C ALA A 190 25.21 -6.69 2.52
N ILE A 191 23.97 -6.56 2.04
CA ILE A 191 22.84 -6.16 2.88
C ILE A 191 22.49 -7.24 3.90
N CYS A 192 22.52 -8.52 3.51
CA CYS A 192 22.28 -9.64 4.43
C CYS A 192 23.31 -9.64 5.56
N TYR A 193 24.60 -9.44 5.26
CA TYR A 193 25.65 -9.33 6.27
C TYR A 193 25.38 -8.21 7.28
N LEU A 194 25.01 -7.02 6.81
CA LEU A 194 24.66 -5.90 7.67
C LEU A 194 23.43 -6.20 8.54
N ILE A 195 22.38 -6.79 7.95
CA ILE A 195 21.15 -7.14 8.65
C ILE A 195 21.41 -8.18 9.74
N GLU A 196 22.22 -9.21 9.48
CA GLU A 196 22.56 -10.23 10.48
C GLU A 196 23.40 -9.66 11.63
N LYS A 197 24.30 -8.71 11.34
CA LYS A 197 25.17 -8.06 12.34
C LYS A 197 24.42 -7.07 13.24
N TYR A 198 23.56 -6.24 12.66
CA TYR A 198 22.92 -5.13 13.37
C TYR A 198 21.44 -5.34 13.70
N LYS A 199 20.80 -6.36 13.11
CA LYS A 199 19.42 -6.77 13.38
C LYS A 199 18.42 -5.60 13.35
N PRO A 200 18.17 -4.95 12.20
CA PRO A 200 17.15 -3.91 12.07
C PRO A 200 15.72 -4.46 12.19
N GLU A 201 14.80 -3.65 12.73
CA GLU A 201 13.39 -4.05 12.84
C GLU A 201 12.65 -3.93 11.50
N ILE A 202 12.91 -2.83 10.77
CA ILE A 202 12.23 -2.49 9.51
C ILE A 202 13.31 -2.19 8.47
N VAL A 203 13.12 -2.69 7.24
CA VAL A 203 13.96 -2.37 6.07
C VAL A 203 13.07 -1.90 4.93
N LEU A 204 13.29 -0.68 4.46
CA LEU A 204 12.57 -0.05 3.36
C LEU A 204 13.48 0.10 2.14
N VAL A 205 12.95 -0.25 0.98
CA VAL A 205 13.64 -0.21 -0.32
C VAL A 205 12.73 0.49 -1.34
N GLY A 206 13.30 1.15 -2.35
CA GLY A 206 12.50 1.73 -3.44
C GLY A 206 11.91 0.62 -4.32
N ALA A 207 10.71 0.80 -4.85
CA ALA A 207 10.14 -0.12 -5.84
C ALA A 207 10.60 0.19 -7.27
N THR A 208 11.89 0.49 -7.45
CA THR A 208 12.52 0.71 -8.76
C THR A 208 12.89 -0.63 -9.41
N GLY A 209 13.42 -0.60 -10.64
CA GLY A 209 13.94 -1.82 -11.29
C GLY A 209 15.01 -2.52 -10.44
N LEU A 210 15.91 -1.74 -9.81
CA LEU A 210 16.94 -2.23 -8.91
C LEU A 210 16.34 -2.74 -7.60
N GLY A 211 15.55 -1.90 -6.92
CA GLY A 211 15.04 -2.23 -5.59
C GLY A 211 14.05 -3.41 -5.58
N ARG A 212 13.28 -3.60 -6.65
CA ARG A 212 12.38 -4.77 -6.80
C ARG A 212 13.14 -6.09 -6.95
N ASP A 213 14.25 -6.06 -7.67
CA ASP A 213 15.15 -7.21 -7.82
C ASP A 213 15.85 -7.53 -6.49
N LEU A 214 16.48 -6.51 -5.90
CA LEU A 214 17.26 -6.63 -4.67
C LEU A 214 16.43 -7.08 -3.46
N ALA A 215 15.27 -6.46 -3.25
CA ALA A 215 14.43 -6.76 -2.10
C ALA A 215 13.94 -8.22 -2.11
N GLY A 216 13.61 -8.77 -3.29
CA GLY A 216 13.19 -10.16 -3.44
C GLY A 216 14.30 -11.14 -3.07
N ALA A 217 15.54 -10.86 -3.51
CA ALA A 217 16.70 -11.69 -3.17
C ALA A 217 17.00 -11.68 -1.66
N ILE A 218 16.99 -10.51 -1.03
CA ILE A 218 17.23 -10.36 0.42
C ILE A 218 16.16 -11.10 1.23
N ALA A 219 14.88 -10.91 0.89
CA ALA A 219 13.77 -11.52 1.62
C ALA A 219 13.82 -13.06 1.58
N THR A 220 14.24 -13.62 0.44
CA THR A 220 14.41 -15.07 0.26
C THR A 220 15.55 -15.60 1.12
N GLN A 221 16.70 -14.92 1.13
CA GLN A 221 17.88 -15.34 1.91
C GLN A 221 17.62 -15.28 3.41
N LEU A 222 16.98 -14.21 3.89
CA LEU A 222 16.66 -14.00 5.30
C LEU A 222 15.40 -14.78 5.74
N LYS A 223 14.67 -15.40 4.82
CA LYS A 223 13.39 -16.08 5.05
C LYS A 223 12.40 -15.18 5.80
N THR A 224 12.27 -13.93 5.35
CA THR A 224 11.36 -12.93 5.94
C THR A 224 10.27 -12.49 4.96
N GLY A 225 9.25 -11.82 5.50
CA GLY A 225 8.15 -11.26 4.71
C GLY A 225 8.57 -9.99 3.96
N LEU A 226 8.17 -9.89 2.70
CA LEU A 226 8.33 -8.71 1.85
C LEU A 226 6.99 -8.29 1.26
N THR A 227 6.59 -7.05 1.53
CA THR A 227 5.44 -6.46 0.85
C THR A 227 5.93 -5.57 -0.29
N ALA A 228 5.55 -5.93 -1.51
CA ALA A 228 5.98 -5.18 -2.68
C ALA A 228 5.13 -3.93 -2.93
N ASP A 229 5.72 -2.88 -3.52
CA ASP A 229 5.03 -1.73 -4.12
C ASP A 229 3.97 -1.09 -3.21
N CYS A 230 4.37 -0.83 -1.96
CA CYS A 230 3.55 -0.21 -0.94
C CYS A 230 3.28 1.25 -1.28
N THR A 231 2.05 1.70 -1.01
CA THR A 231 1.64 3.10 -1.14
C THR A 231 1.39 3.75 0.22
N GLY A 232 1.24 2.96 1.28
CA GLY A 232 1.06 3.44 2.65
C GLY A 232 1.84 2.60 3.64
N LEU A 233 2.45 3.26 4.61
CA LEU A 233 3.16 2.63 5.71
C LEU A 233 2.68 3.28 7.01
N ALA A 234 2.22 2.48 7.95
CA ALA A 234 1.83 2.91 9.29
C ALA A 234 2.31 1.90 10.33
N ILE A 235 2.27 2.27 11.60
CA ILE A 235 2.56 1.35 12.70
C ILE A 235 1.27 1.12 13.48
N ASP A 236 0.97 -0.14 13.74
CA ASP A 236 -0.14 -0.55 14.60
C ASP A 236 0.17 -0.32 16.08
N ASP A 237 -0.84 -0.31 16.95
CA ASP A 237 -0.69 -0.15 18.40
C ASP A 237 0.22 -1.22 19.02
N ARG A 238 0.25 -2.41 18.40
CA ARG A 238 1.14 -3.53 18.75
C ARG A 238 2.60 -3.32 18.33
N GLY A 239 2.89 -2.28 17.54
CA GLY A 239 4.22 -1.96 17.04
C GLY A 239 4.62 -2.64 15.73
N PHE A 240 3.69 -3.31 15.03
CA PHE A 240 3.94 -3.93 13.73
C PHE A 240 3.79 -2.91 12.59
N LEU A 241 4.52 -3.12 11.50
CA LEU A 241 4.43 -2.29 10.31
C LEU A 241 3.20 -2.73 9.49
N LEU A 242 2.22 -1.84 9.38
CA LEU A 242 1.07 -1.96 8.48
C LEU A 242 1.52 -1.51 7.08
N GLN A 243 1.59 -2.47 6.16
CA GLN A 243 2.05 -2.25 4.80
C GLN A 243 0.86 -2.28 3.86
N THR A 244 0.38 -1.10 3.46
CA THR A 244 -0.75 -0.97 2.56
C THR A 244 -0.27 -0.92 1.12
N ARG A 245 -0.73 -1.86 0.30
CA ARG A 245 -0.44 -1.90 -1.14
C ARG A 245 -1.70 -2.11 -1.99
N PRO A 246 -1.75 -1.54 -3.20
CA PRO A 246 -2.73 -1.89 -4.21
C PRO A 246 -2.42 -3.27 -4.81
N ALA A 247 -3.41 -4.13 -4.90
CA ALA A 247 -3.40 -5.42 -5.60
C ALA A 247 -4.42 -5.40 -6.74
N PHE A 248 -4.36 -6.41 -7.63
CA PHE A 248 -5.29 -6.55 -8.76
C PHE A 248 -5.44 -5.27 -9.61
N GLY A 249 -4.31 -4.67 -10.02
CA GLY A 249 -4.30 -3.47 -10.85
C GLY A 249 -4.81 -2.20 -10.14
N GLY A 250 -4.86 -2.18 -8.80
CA GLY A 250 -5.34 -1.03 -8.04
C GLY A 250 -6.75 -1.18 -7.47
N ASN A 251 -7.49 -2.21 -7.87
CA ASN A 251 -8.88 -2.39 -7.45
C ASN A 251 -9.05 -2.85 -5.99
N ILE A 252 -8.01 -3.47 -5.42
CA ILE A 252 -8.05 -3.97 -4.04
C ILE A 252 -6.91 -3.33 -3.27
N MET A 253 -7.23 -2.69 -2.14
CA MET A 253 -6.23 -2.23 -1.18
C MET A 253 -6.05 -3.30 -0.11
N ALA A 254 -4.84 -3.83 0.02
CA ALA A 254 -4.51 -4.84 1.01
C ALA A 254 -3.51 -4.25 2.01
N THR A 255 -3.83 -4.36 3.30
CA THR A 255 -2.89 -4.07 4.39
C THR A 255 -2.31 -5.39 4.88
N ILE A 256 -1.01 -5.56 4.70
CA ILE A 256 -0.27 -6.78 5.01
C ILE A 256 0.63 -6.50 6.20
N LEU A 257 0.77 -7.50 7.07
CA LEU A 257 1.56 -7.44 8.29
C LEU A 257 2.44 -8.69 8.40
N THR A 258 3.66 -8.51 8.91
CA THR A 258 4.62 -9.60 9.13
C THR A 258 4.82 -9.81 10.63
N GLU A 259 4.02 -10.70 11.22
CA GLU A 259 4.02 -10.91 12.68
C GLU A 259 5.26 -11.67 13.17
N CYS A 260 5.66 -12.72 12.46
CA CYS A 260 6.60 -13.72 13.00
C CYS A 260 8.06 -13.51 12.58
N ASN A 261 8.32 -12.78 11.50
CA ASN A 261 9.64 -12.72 10.88
C ASN A 261 10.22 -11.29 10.94
N ARG A 262 11.55 -11.20 11.00
CA ARG A 262 12.31 -9.95 10.99
C ARG A 262 13.52 -10.08 10.06
N PRO A 263 13.95 -8.99 9.41
CA PRO A 263 13.35 -7.64 9.41
C PRO A 263 12.00 -7.61 8.68
N GLN A 264 11.13 -6.65 9.04
CA GLN A 264 9.92 -6.36 8.27
C GLN A 264 10.33 -5.59 7.02
N MET A 265 10.15 -6.18 5.83
CA MET A 265 10.61 -5.58 4.58
C MET A 265 9.45 -5.05 3.75
N ALA A 266 9.62 -3.86 3.19
CA ALA A 266 8.69 -3.27 2.21
C ALA A 266 9.46 -2.62 1.07
N THR A 267 9.01 -2.83 -0.17
CA THR A 267 9.34 -1.91 -1.26
C THR A 267 8.26 -0.84 -1.35
N VAL A 268 8.65 0.42 -1.50
CA VAL A 268 7.72 1.56 -1.57
C VAL A 268 7.73 2.15 -2.96
N ARG A 269 6.54 2.43 -3.48
CA ARG A 269 6.39 3.01 -4.80
C ARG A 269 7.05 4.39 -4.88
N PRO A 270 7.90 4.66 -5.89
CA PRO A 270 8.43 6.00 -6.14
C PRO A 270 7.33 7.04 -6.27
N HIS A 271 7.62 8.24 -5.80
CA HIS A 271 6.75 9.42 -5.83
C HIS A 271 5.48 9.32 -5.01
N VAL A 272 5.26 8.30 -4.19
CA VAL A 272 4.07 8.26 -3.32
C VAL A 272 4.28 9.10 -2.05
N MET A 273 5.51 9.14 -1.55
CA MET A 273 5.82 9.78 -0.29
C MET A 273 6.37 11.20 -0.51
N PRO A 274 6.09 12.16 0.39
CA PRO A 274 6.58 13.52 0.24
C PRO A 274 8.10 13.58 0.45
N MET A 275 8.78 14.34 -0.39
CA MET A 275 10.20 14.61 -0.24
C MET A 275 10.44 15.53 0.97
N PRO A 276 11.34 15.19 1.90
CA PRO A 276 11.61 16.02 3.07
C PRO A 276 12.44 17.25 2.69
N GLU A 277 12.28 18.34 3.46
CA GLU A 277 13.13 19.52 3.30
C GLU A 277 14.59 19.20 3.66
N LYS A 278 15.51 19.66 2.81
CA LYS A 278 16.95 19.42 3.00
C LYS A 278 17.48 20.34 4.10
N ASP A 279 17.91 19.76 5.20
CA ASP A 279 18.54 20.49 6.31
C ASP A 279 20.02 20.14 6.39
N SER A 280 20.86 21.00 5.80
CA SER A 280 22.31 20.82 5.75
C SER A 280 23.02 20.95 7.09
N SER A 281 22.32 21.35 8.17
CA SER A 281 22.91 21.47 9.51
C SER A 281 23.01 20.13 10.25
N ARG A 282 22.33 19.10 9.75
CA ARG A 282 22.27 17.78 10.39
C ARG A 282 23.53 16.98 10.14
N ASN A 283 24.15 16.55 11.24
CA ASN A 283 25.27 15.62 11.22
C ASN A 283 24.83 14.28 11.80
N GLY A 284 25.35 13.18 11.25
CA GLY A 284 25.12 11.83 11.76
C GLY A 284 26.40 11.01 11.83
N LYS A 285 26.26 9.75 12.25
CA LYS A 285 27.39 8.83 12.41
C LYS A 285 27.54 7.93 11.18
N ILE A 286 28.71 7.95 10.55
CA ILE A 286 29.07 7.00 9.48
C ILE A 286 29.70 5.76 10.12
N VAL A 287 29.16 4.58 9.82
CA VAL A 287 29.70 3.27 10.20
C VAL A 287 30.20 2.60 8.92
N ARG A 288 31.52 2.52 8.77
CA ARG A 288 32.16 1.87 7.62
C ARG A 288 32.33 0.39 7.92
N GLU A 289 31.79 -0.44 7.04
CA GLU A 289 31.92 -1.89 7.10
C GLU A 289 32.52 -2.37 5.79
N SER A 290 33.43 -3.34 5.87
CA SER A 290 34.03 -3.99 4.71
C SER A 290 33.68 -5.46 4.72
N ILE A 291 33.38 -5.99 3.54
CA ILE A 291 33.08 -7.41 3.36
C ILE A 291 34.18 -7.96 2.44
N PRO A 292 34.80 -9.10 2.79
CA PRO A 292 35.80 -9.72 1.93
C PRO A 292 35.08 -10.38 0.76
N VAL A 293 34.79 -9.60 -0.26
CA VAL A 293 34.14 -10.05 -1.49
C VAL A 293 35.15 -9.99 -2.61
N LYS A 294 35.40 -11.10 -3.31
CA LYS A 294 36.25 -11.10 -4.50
C LYS A 294 35.39 -11.05 -5.75
N GLU A 295 35.85 -10.33 -6.76
CA GLU A 295 35.15 -10.24 -8.04
C GLU A 295 35.02 -11.60 -8.75
N GLU A 296 35.97 -12.50 -8.50
CA GLU A 296 36.03 -13.86 -9.02
C GLU A 296 34.89 -14.77 -8.51
N ASP A 297 34.27 -14.42 -7.39
CA ASP A 297 33.19 -15.21 -6.79
C ASP A 297 31.85 -15.00 -7.52
N PHE A 298 31.77 -14.05 -8.46
CA PHE A 298 30.53 -13.67 -9.13
C PHE A 298 30.44 -14.20 -10.56
N VAL A 299 29.33 -14.87 -10.84
CA VAL A 299 29.01 -15.40 -12.17
C VAL A 299 28.60 -14.28 -13.14
N VAL A 300 27.88 -13.27 -12.65
CA VAL A 300 27.36 -12.17 -13.48
C VAL A 300 28.38 -11.04 -13.59
N LYS A 301 28.72 -10.70 -14.84
CA LYS A 301 29.62 -9.59 -15.19
C LYS A 301 28.89 -8.58 -16.07
N VAL A 302 29.10 -7.30 -15.76
CA VAL A 302 28.60 -6.19 -16.58
C VAL A 302 29.63 -5.94 -17.66
N LEU A 303 29.26 -6.18 -18.92
CA LEU A 303 30.16 -5.95 -20.07
C LEU A 303 30.08 -4.52 -20.56
N GLU A 304 28.86 -4.00 -20.71
CA GLU A 304 28.59 -2.67 -21.22
C GLU A 304 27.27 -2.16 -20.66
N ILE A 305 27.20 -0.86 -20.35
CA ILE A 305 25.97 -0.15 -20.01
C ILE A 305 25.69 0.80 -21.18
N ILE A 306 24.61 0.53 -21.90
CA ILE A 306 24.15 1.38 -22.98
C ILE A 306 23.16 2.38 -22.39
N GLU A 307 23.60 3.62 -22.19
CA GLU A 307 22.68 4.71 -21.86
C GLU A 307 21.74 4.93 -23.06
N GLY A 308 20.44 4.70 -22.88
CA GLY A 308 19.42 5.14 -23.83
C GLY A 308 19.59 6.64 -24.08
N GLY A 309 19.74 7.03 -25.35
CA GLY A 309 20.26 8.35 -25.74
C GLY A 309 19.67 9.52 -24.96
N LYS A 310 20.57 10.44 -24.55
CA LYS A 310 20.36 11.68 -23.77
C LYS A 310 19.38 12.72 -24.36
N GLN A 311 18.48 12.33 -25.26
CA GLN A 311 17.41 13.20 -25.78
C GLN A 311 16.01 12.84 -25.25
N GLY A 312 15.84 11.69 -24.59
CA GLY A 312 14.58 11.34 -23.92
C GLY A 312 14.48 12.00 -22.55
N VAL A 313 13.66 13.04 -22.41
CA VAL A 313 13.42 13.67 -21.11
C VAL A 313 12.74 12.65 -20.18
N ASP A 314 13.24 12.51 -18.95
CA ASP A 314 12.66 11.53 -18.02
C ASP A 314 11.27 11.95 -17.54
N VAL A 315 10.26 11.32 -18.15
CA VAL A 315 8.85 11.59 -17.86
C VAL A 315 8.48 11.31 -16.39
N ALA A 316 9.24 10.48 -15.67
CA ALA A 316 9.00 10.21 -14.25
C ALA A 316 9.35 11.39 -13.33
N ALA A 317 10.41 12.14 -13.67
CA ALA A 317 10.92 13.23 -12.84
C ALA A 317 10.30 14.60 -13.16
N ALA A 318 9.39 14.68 -14.14
CA ALA A 318 8.84 15.95 -14.60
C ALA A 318 7.72 16.47 -13.70
N ASP A 319 7.81 17.77 -13.35
CA ASP A 319 6.79 18.49 -12.58
C ASP A 319 5.49 18.70 -13.36
N VAL A 320 5.56 18.81 -14.69
CA VAL A 320 4.42 18.98 -15.59
C VAL A 320 4.53 17.99 -16.74
N ILE A 321 3.45 17.24 -17.00
CA ILE A 321 3.40 16.25 -18.09
C ILE A 321 2.20 16.55 -18.98
N VAL A 322 2.46 16.71 -20.28
CA VAL A 322 1.43 16.84 -21.32
C VAL A 322 1.37 15.52 -22.07
N SER A 323 0.34 14.71 -21.83
CA SER A 323 0.25 13.36 -22.39
C SER A 323 -0.72 13.26 -23.56
N GLY A 324 -0.25 12.65 -24.66
CA GLY A 324 -1.03 12.37 -25.86
C GLY A 324 -1.55 10.94 -25.93
N GLY A 325 -2.83 10.80 -26.27
CA GLY A 325 -3.49 9.52 -26.50
C GLY A 325 -3.70 9.18 -27.96
N ARG A 326 -4.54 8.16 -28.19
CA ARG A 326 -5.04 7.79 -29.53
C ARG A 326 -5.76 8.95 -30.22
N GLY A 327 -6.34 9.88 -29.46
CA GLY A 327 -7.03 11.06 -30.00
C GLY A 327 -6.12 11.99 -30.81
N MET A 328 -4.79 11.85 -30.72
CA MET A 328 -3.86 12.62 -31.54
C MET A 328 -3.89 12.25 -33.02
N CYS A 329 -4.43 11.06 -33.37
CA CYS A 329 -4.62 10.52 -34.73
C CYS A 329 -3.37 10.34 -35.61
N ALA A 330 -2.31 11.11 -35.41
CA ALA A 330 -1.09 11.11 -36.23
C ALA A 330 0.13 11.55 -35.40
N PRO A 331 1.34 11.09 -35.75
CA PRO A 331 2.56 11.44 -35.02
C PRO A 331 2.93 12.93 -35.15
N GLU A 332 2.62 13.55 -36.29
CA GLU A 332 2.95 14.96 -36.54
C GLU A 332 2.25 15.86 -35.52
N ASN A 333 1.04 15.51 -35.10
CA ASN A 333 0.23 16.28 -34.17
C ASN A 333 0.82 16.39 -32.77
N PHE A 334 1.81 15.56 -32.41
CA PHE A 334 2.51 15.68 -31.13
C PHE A 334 3.30 16.99 -30.99
N HIS A 335 3.60 17.71 -32.08
CA HIS A 335 4.21 19.04 -32.01
C HIS A 335 3.39 20.02 -31.17
N ILE A 336 2.05 19.91 -31.21
CA ILE A 336 1.14 20.77 -30.46
C ILE A 336 1.29 20.53 -28.95
N LEU A 337 1.51 19.28 -28.56
CA LEU A 337 1.75 18.91 -27.16
C LEU A 337 3.15 19.33 -26.72
N GLN A 338 4.13 19.23 -27.61
CA GLN A 338 5.49 19.69 -27.34
C GLN A 338 5.52 21.20 -27.09
N GLU A 339 4.84 22.00 -27.92
CA GLU A 339 4.75 23.45 -27.70
C GLU A 339 4.11 23.80 -26.34
N LEU A 340 3.04 23.10 -25.96
CA LEU A 340 2.43 23.32 -24.64
C LEU A 340 3.38 22.90 -23.50
N ALA A 341 4.09 21.79 -23.66
CA ALA A 341 5.06 21.31 -22.68
C ALA A 341 6.21 22.30 -22.52
N ASP A 342 6.77 22.81 -23.61
CA ASP A 342 7.88 23.77 -23.60
C ASP A 342 7.52 25.07 -22.87
N GLU A 343 6.31 25.61 -23.11
CA GLU A 343 5.82 26.83 -22.43
C GLU A 343 5.59 26.63 -20.93
N LEU A 344 5.27 25.40 -20.50
CA LEU A 344 5.06 25.03 -19.10
C LEU A 344 6.34 24.55 -18.41
N GLY A 345 7.45 24.38 -19.14
CA GLY A 345 8.67 23.73 -18.63
C GLY A 345 8.42 22.24 -18.28
N GLY A 346 7.48 21.60 -18.97
CA GLY A 346 7.09 20.21 -18.78
C GLY A 346 7.63 19.29 -19.87
N VAL A 347 7.14 18.06 -19.87
CA VAL A 347 7.54 17.01 -20.81
C VAL A 347 6.34 16.38 -21.50
N VAL A 348 6.55 15.86 -22.70
CA VAL A 348 5.52 15.14 -23.43
C VAL A 348 5.49 13.68 -22.98
N GLY A 349 4.32 13.20 -22.58
CA GLY A 349 4.07 11.78 -22.32
C GLY A 349 3.18 11.16 -23.39
N CYS A 350 3.04 9.84 -23.38
CA CYS A 350 2.13 9.14 -24.27
C CYS A 350 1.41 7.98 -23.58
N SER A 351 0.22 7.64 -24.07
CA SER A 351 -0.45 6.39 -23.68
C SER A 351 0.11 5.22 -24.49
N ARG A 352 -0.07 3.99 -23.99
CA ARG A 352 0.32 2.76 -24.71
C ARG A 352 -0.22 2.70 -26.15
N ALA A 353 -1.42 3.21 -26.40
CA ALA A 353 -2.01 3.22 -27.74
C ALA A 353 -1.21 4.06 -28.75
N ALA A 354 -0.53 5.13 -28.30
CA ALA A 354 0.32 5.95 -29.15
C ALA A 354 1.67 5.26 -29.44
N VAL A 355 2.18 4.49 -28.49
CA VAL A 355 3.40 3.68 -28.67
C VAL A 355 3.15 2.52 -29.62
N GLU A 356 2.03 1.81 -29.47
CA GLU A 356 1.63 0.72 -30.37
C GLU A 356 1.38 1.21 -31.80
N ALA A 357 0.97 2.48 -31.96
CA ALA A 357 0.83 3.13 -33.26
C ALA A 357 2.17 3.66 -33.84
N GLY A 358 3.28 3.54 -33.11
CA GLY A 358 4.61 3.99 -33.53
C GLY A 358 4.81 5.50 -33.47
N TRP A 359 3.96 6.25 -32.74
CA TRP A 359 4.05 7.71 -32.70
C TRP A 359 5.08 8.25 -31.71
N MET A 360 5.39 7.46 -30.68
CA MET A 360 6.31 7.87 -29.61
C MET A 360 7.02 6.63 -29.04
N PRO A 361 8.29 6.72 -28.63
CA PRO A 361 9.00 5.60 -28.02
C PRO A 361 8.40 5.19 -26.67
N VAL A 362 8.68 3.94 -26.28
CA VAL A 362 8.20 3.31 -25.02
C VAL A 362 8.63 4.12 -23.78
N GLU A 363 9.74 4.84 -23.85
CA GLU A 363 10.30 5.64 -22.75
C GLU A 363 9.37 6.76 -22.25
N HIS A 364 8.47 7.24 -23.12
CA HIS A 364 7.47 8.27 -22.81
C HIS A 364 6.12 7.66 -22.39
N GLN A 365 6.00 6.33 -22.37
CA GLN A 365 4.75 5.64 -22.06
C GLN A 365 4.39 5.81 -20.58
N VAL A 366 3.21 6.34 -20.31
CA VAL A 366 2.62 6.43 -18.97
C VAL A 366 1.60 5.32 -18.77
N GLY A 367 1.65 4.65 -17.62
CA GLY A 367 0.69 3.61 -17.24
C GLY A 367 1.33 2.44 -16.50
N GLN A 368 0.52 1.42 -16.19
CA GLN A 368 0.90 0.21 -15.46
C GLN A 368 2.07 -0.56 -16.11
N THR A 369 2.09 -0.61 -17.45
CA THR A 369 3.16 -1.25 -18.23
C THR A 369 4.23 -0.26 -18.69
N GLY A 370 4.10 1.02 -18.33
CA GLY A 370 5.05 2.09 -18.66
C GLY A 370 5.64 2.69 -17.38
N LYS A 371 5.93 4.00 -17.43
CA LYS A 371 6.35 4.78 -16.28
C LYS A 371 5.12 5.17 -15.44
N THR A 372 5.26 5.03 -14.12
CA THR A 372 4.33 5.63 -13.15
C THR A 372 4.87 7.00 -12.80
N VAL A 373 4.02 8.02 -12.88
CA VAL A 373 4.40 9.43 -12.78
C VAL A 373 3.53 10.14 -11.75
N ARG A 374 4.11 11.15 -11.09
CA ARG A 374 3.38 12.03 -10.17
C ARG A 374 3.80 13.50 -10.40
N PRO A 375 3.44 14.09 -11.54
CA PRO A 375 3.63 15.51 -11.72
C PRO A 375 2.68 16.31 -10.83
N LYS A 376 3.02 17.58 -10.62
CA LYS A 376 2.10 18.58 -10.06
C LYS A 376 0.92 18.81 -11.00
N ILE A 377 1.17 18.79 -12.31
CA ILE A 377 0.13 18.98 -13.34
C ILE A 377 0.26 17.90 -14.42
N TYR A 378 -0.82 17.14 -14.61
CA TYR A 378 -0.95 16.17 -15.69
C TYR A 378 -2.05 16.60 -16.67
N ILE A 379 -1.70 16.83 -17.94
CA ILE A 379 -2.65 17.21 -18.99
C ILE A 379 -2.88 16.03 -19.93
N ALA A 380 -4.04 15.39 -19.83
CA ALA A 380 -4.45 14.25 -20.66
C ALA A 380 -5.18 14.74 -21.92
N CYS A 381 -4.51 14.66 -23.08
CA CYS A 381 -5.05 15.08 -24.37
C CYS A 381 -5.47 13.86 -25.22
N GLY A 382 -6.77 13.69 -25.44
CA GLY A 382 -7.29 12.61 -26.30
C GLY A 382 -7.04 11.20 -25.74
N ILE A 383 -7.03 11.06 -24.42
CA ILE A 383 -6.83 9.80 -23.69
C ILE A 383 -8.19 9.35 -23.12
N SER A 384 -8.59 8.11 -23.38
CA SER A 384 -9.86 7.56 -22.88
C SER A 384 -9.86 7.33 -21.37
N GLY A 385 -8.69 7.06 -20.77
CA GLY A 385 -8.56 6.79 -19.34
C GLY A 385 -8.79 5.33 -18.99
N ALA A 386 -8.31 4.39 -19.81
CA ALA A 386 -8.31 2.98 -19.42
C ALA A 386 -7.56 2.78 -18.08
N ILE A 387 -7.99 1.81 -17.27
CA ILE A 387 -7.43 1.55 -15.93
C ILE A 387 -5.90 1.40 -15.99
N GLN A 388 -5.38 0.76 -17.03
CA GLN A 388 -3.95 0.57 -17.23
C GLN A 388 -3.20 1.90 -17.37
N HIS A 389 -3.81 2.94 -17.92
CA HIS A 389 -3.24 4.28 -17.98
C HIS A 389 -3.39 5.02 -16.65
N LEU A 390 -4.60 4.99 -16.07
CA LEU A 390 -4.93 5.69 -14.82
C LEU A 390 -4.00 5.28 -13.66
N VAL A 391 -3.69 4.00 -13.52
CA VAL A 391 -2.78 3.50 -12.47
C VAL A 391 -1.42 4.21 -12.48
N GLY A 392 -0.96 4.66 -13.65
CA GLY A 392 0.32 5.34 -13.81
C GLY A 392 0.28 6.84 -13.55
N MET A 393 -0.89 7.48 -13.41
CA MET A 393 -1.00 8.95 -13.30
C MET A 393 -2.07 9.47 -12.33
N GLN A 394 -2.90 8.59 -11.76
CA GLN A 394 -3.98 8.96 -10.84
C GLN A 394 -3.51 9.65 -9.55
N THR A 395 -2.22 9.50 -9.20
CA THR A 395 -1.61 10.14 -8.03
C THR A 395 -1.13 11.56 -8.28
N SER A 396 -1.25 12.08 -9.51
CA SER A 396 -0.88 13.46 -9.86
C SER A 396 -1.71 14.47 -9.06
N ASP A 397 -1.11 15.60 -8.67
CA ASP A 397 -1.80 16.56 -7.79
C ASP A 397 -2.97 17.25 -8.51
N VAL A 398 -2.79 17.61 -9.79
CA VAL A 398 -3.84 18.19 -10.64
C VAL A 398 -3.89 17.45 -11.97
N ILE A 399 -5.09 16.97 -12.34
CA ILE A 399 -5.33 16.28 -13.60
C ILE A 399 -6.28 17.12 -14.46
N ILE A 400 -5.83 17.49 -15.66
CA ILE A 400 -6.61 18.23 -16.66
C ILE A 400 -6.88 17.29 -17.83
N ALA A 401 -8.13 16.97 -18.12
CA ALA A 401 -8.52 16.11 -19.23
C ALA A 401 -9.17 16.90 -20.37
N ILE A 402 -8.70 16.69 -21.60
CA ILE A 402 -9.25 17.24 -22.83
C ILE A 402 -9.65 16.07 -23.72
N ASN A 403 -10.95 15.89 -23.93
CA ASN A 403 -11.47 14.81 -24.76
C ASN A 403 -12.74 15.25 -25.50
N THR A 404 -12.96 14.71 -26.69
CA THR A 404 -14.19 14.96 -27.47
C THR A 404 -15.38 14.19 -26.88
N ASP A 405 -15.13 13.01 -26.31
CA ASP A 405 -16.16 12.18 -25.70
C ASP A 405 -16.38 12.54 -24.22
N ARG A 406 -17.55 13.11 -23.91
CA ARG A 406 -17.97 13.49 -22.54
C ARG A 406 -18.05 12.29 -21.59
N HIS A 407 -18.20 11.07 -22.10
CA HIS A 407 -18.34 9.85 -21.30
C HIS A 407 -17.01 9.11 -21.11
N ALA A 408 -15.88 9.71 -21.51
CA ALA A 408 -14.57 9.09 -21.33
C ALA A 408 -14.24 8.88 -19.83
N PRO A 409 -13.82 7.66 -19.41
CA PRO A 409 -13.43 7.35 -18.03
C PRO A 409 -12.39 8.29 -17.41
N ILE A 410 -11.54 8.92 -18.23
CA ILE A 410 -10.55 9.91 -17.74
C ILE A 410 -11.19 11.06 -16.94
N PHE A 411 -12.44 11.42 -17.24
CA PHE A 411 -13.14 12.50 -16.53
C PHE A 411 -13.54 12.12 -15.11
N GLU A 412 -13.57 10.84 -14.75
CA GLU A 412 -13.86 10.39 -13.37
C GLU A 412 -12.72 10.74 -12.40
N VAL A 413 -11.48 10.79 -12.90
CA VAL A 413 -10.26 11.08 -12.11
C VAL A 413 -9.75 12.51 -12.35
N ALA A 414 -10.25 13.20 -13.38
CA ALA A 414 -9.80 14.54 -13.72
C ALA A 414 -10.29 15.61 -12.73
N THR A 415 -9.38 16.46 -12.27
CA THR A 415 -9.71 17.67 -11.49
C THR A 415 -10.44 18.70 -12.36
N TYR A 416 -10.00 18.85 -13.62
CA TYR A 416 -10.60 19.73 -14.60
C TYR A 416 -10.84 18.98 -15.90
N GLY A 417 -12.06 19.06 -16.44
CA GLY A 417 -12.42 18.41 -17.68
C GLY A 417 -12.91 19.40 -18.73
N ILE A 418 -12.36 19.34 -19.94
CA ILE A 418 -12.81 20.12 -21.09
C ILE A 418 -13.30 19.16 -22.18
N VAL A 419 -14.57 19.28 -22.54
CA VAL A 419 -15.15 18.51 -23.63
C VAL A 419 -15.01 19.30 -24.93
N GLY A 420 -14.24 18.79 -25.87
CA GLY A 420 -14.10 19.39 -27.19
C GLY A 420 -12.87 18.92 -27.95
N ASP A 421 -12.62 19.59 -29.07
CA ASP A 421 -11.54 19.26 -30.00
C ASP A 421 -10.18 19.71 -29.47
N LEU A 422 -9.28 18.75 -29.23
CA LEU A 422 -7.93 19.01 -28.72
C LEU A 422 -7.12 19.91 -29.64
N PHE A 423 -7.35 19.85 -30.97
CA PHE A 423 -6.61 20.65 -31.95
C PHE A 423 -6.94 22.15 -31.86
N LYS A 424 -8.07 22.50 -31.27
CA LYS A 424 -8.47 23.90 -31.02
C LYS A 424 -8.15 24.33 -29.60
N ILE A 425 -8.40 23.44 -28.65
CA ILE A 425 -8.27 23.73 -27.22
C ILE A 425 -6.81 23.88 -26.82
N VAL A 426 -5.94 22.94 -27.21
CA VAL A 426 -4.54 22.95 -26.79
C VAL A 426 -3.82 24.22 -27.28
N PRO A 427 -3.88 24.61 -28.58
CA PRO A 427 -3.27 25.87 -29.02
C PRO A 427 -3.87 27.12 -28.37
N ALA A 428 -5.17 27.13 -28.08
CA ALA A 428 -5.82 28.26 -27.40
C ALA A 428 -5.30 28.41 -25.95
N ILE A 429 -5.07 27.29 -25.25
CA ILE A 429 -4.46 27.27 -23.92
C ILE A 429 -3.01 27.76 -24.01
N THR A 430 -2.21 27.23 -24.95
CA THR A 430 -0.81 27.65 -25.17
C THR A 430 -0.70 29.16 -25.40
N ASN A 431 -1.53 29.71 -26.29
CA ASN A 431 -1.54 31.15 -26.57
C ASN A 431 -1.93 31.96 -25.33
N ARG A 432 -2.90 31.49 -24.55
CA ARG A 432 -3.31 32.17 -23.32
C ARG A 432 -2.21 32.13 -22.25
N ILE A 433 -1.48 31.03 -22.14
CA ILE A 433 -0.32 30.91 -21.24
C ILE A 433 0.77 31.91 -21.65
N ARG A 434 1.11 31.99 -22.94
CA ARG A 434 2.06 32.98 -23.47
C ARG A 434 1.65 34.41 -23.12
N GLU A 435 0.38 34.78 -23.31
CA GLU A 435 -0.13 36.10 -22.94
C GLU A 435 0.00 36.39 -21.44
N LEU A 436 -0.29 35.40 -20.59
CA LEU A 436 -0.19 35.53 -19.14
C LEU A 436 1.27 35.65 -18.67
N GLN A 437 2.18 34.86 -19.26
CA GLN A 437 3.61 34.97 -19.00
C GLN A 437 4.16 36.32 -19.47
N ALA A 438 3.75 36.80 -20.64
CA ALA A 438 4.13 38.12 -21.14
C ALA A 438 3.61 39.26 -20.23
N LYS A 439 2.39 39.14 -19.70
CA LYS A 439 1.84 40.09 -18.71
C LYS A 439 2.59 40.03 -17.39
N LYS A 440 2.94 38.83 -16.90
CA LYS A 440 3.72 38.64 -15.67
C LYS A 440 5.12 39.25 -15.82
N SER A 441 5.76 39.07 -16.97
CA SER A 441 7.07 39.65 -17.27
C SER A 441 7.02 41.19 -17.36
N ARG A 442 5.93 41.76 -17.92
CA ARG A 442 5.68 43.22 -17.89
C ARG A 442 5.41 43.76 -16.49
N LEU A 443 4.71 43.02 -15.63
CA LEU A 443 4.46 43.41 -14.24
C LEU A 443 5.73 43.42 -13.40
N VAL A 444 6.61 42.43 -13.59
CA VAL A 444 7.94 42.37 -12.93
C VAL A 444 8.85 43.50 -13.41
N HIS A 445 8.81 43.86 -14.70
CA HIS A 445 9.52 45.05 -15.21
C HIS A 445 8.93 46.38 -14.69
N SER A 446 7.61 46.48 -14.52
CA SER A 446 6.99 47.70 -13.96
C SER A 446 7.20 47.87 -12.45
N ALA A 447 7.48 46.78 -11.72
CA ALA A 447 7.80 46.80 -10.30
C ALA A 447 9.32 46.94 -10.01
N GLY A 448 10.16 46.94 -11.05
CA GLY A 448 11.62 46.91 -10.97
C GLY A 448 12.34 48.26 -10.99
N VAL A 449 11.66 49.37 -10.70
CA VAL A 449 12.31 50.69 -10.47
C VAL A 449 11.85 51.28 -9.14
N LEU A 450 12.15 50.59 -8.05
CA LEU A 450 12.41 51.23 -6.77
C LEU A 450 13.71 50.62 -6.25
N THR A 451 14.79 51.38 -6.46
CA THR A 451 16.08 51.21 -5.81
C THR A 451 15.88 51.13 -4.28
N PRO A 452 16.58 50.23 -3.57
CA PRO A 452 16.61 50.27 -2.12
C PRO A 452 17.60 51.37 -1.69
N GLU A 453 17.12 52.61 -1.64
CA GLU A 453 17.44 53.51 -0.54
C GLU A 453 16.27 53.26 0.43
N TRP A 454 16.46 52.85 1.69
CA TRP A 454 16.87 53.69 2.82
C TRP A 454 17.45 52.82 3.96
N GLU A 455 18.22 53.50 4.81
CA GLU A 455 18.90 53.09 6.06
C GLU A 455 18.06 52.32 7.08
#